data_AF-A0A9X7M2R2-F1
#
_entry.id   AF-A0A9X7M2R2-F1
#
_cell.length_a   1.000
_cell.length_b   1.000
_cell.length_c   1.000
_cell.angle_alpha   90.00
_cell.angle_beta   90.00
_cell.angle_gamma   90.00
#
_symmetry.space_group_name_H-M   'P 1'
#
loop_
_entity.id
_entity.type
_entity.pdbx_description
1 polymer ?
#
loop_
_entity_poly.entity_id
_entity_poly.type
_entity_poly.pdbx_seq_one_letter_code
_entity_poly.pdbx_strand_id
1 'polypeptide(L)'
;LEDLDQMDQRGTYFISRLKLNTNVYIKNPNPAFFHNGTIKKQTEYIKINLQMMIERLLPGETYEVGNVYVGDQKILFARLVLYRLTEKQLRERRKKQAESEKKKGKSYSEKSKILSGLNVYVTNTPWEWVPMKQVHELYSLRWQIEIVFKTWKSLFDIDHCRTVKQERIECHLYGKLIAIFLCSSTMFKMRQLLLQKKQKELSEYKAFGMIQDHLFLLYQAIDNTQEITKVLIRLFTLLQKNGRKSHRYEKKTVFDIMGVIYEYSGCSKQKKAA
;
A
#
# COMPACT_ATOMS: atom_id res chain seq x y z
N LEU A 1 6.83 -7.99 -14.15
CA LEU A 1 5.89 -9.12 -14.36
C LEU A 1 6.61 -10.39 -14.00
N GLU A 2 7.85 -10.57 -14.47
CA GLU A 2 8.78 -11.60 -14.01
C GLU A 2 8.89 -11.66 -12.48
N ASP A 3 9.05 -10.54 -11.77
CA ASP A 3 9.08 -10.56 -10.29
C ASP A 3 7.82 -11.18 -9.67
N LEU A 4 6.63 -10.90 -10.23
CA LEU A 4 5.37 -11.42 -9.71
C LEU A 4 5.20 -12.92 -10.02
N ASP A 5 5.70 -13.35 -11.18
CA ASP A 5 5.74 -14.77 -11.57
C ASP A 5 6.73 -15.56 -10.70
N GLN A 6 7.93 -15.01 -10.46
CA GLN A 6 8.88 -15.60 -9.51
C GLN A 6 8.32 -15.67 -8.09
N MET A 7 7.57 -14.66 -7.66
CA MET A 7 6.87 -14.67 -6.38
C MET A 7 5.85 -15.82 -6.30
N ASP A 8 5.05 -16.00 -7.35
CA ASP A 8 4.06 -17.08 -7.45
C ASP A 8 4.74 -18.47 -7.42
N GLN A 9 5.80 -18.65 -8.20
CA GLN A 9 6.60 -19.88 -8.24
C GLN A 9 7.23 -20.23 -6.88
N ARG A 10 7.52 -19.22 -6.04
CA ARG A 10 8.02 -19.41 -4.66
C ARG A 10 6.91 -19.66 -3.64
N GLY A 11 5.65 -19.75 -4.07
CA GLY A 11 4.50 -19.94 -3.18
C GLY A 11 4.14 -18.70 -2.36
N THR A 12 4.53 -17.50 -2.81
CA THR A 12 4.20 -16.23 -2.13
C THR A 12 3.01 -15.55 -2.77
N TYR A 13 2.24 -14.81 -1.98
CA TYR A 13 1.08 -14.07 -2.45
C TYR A 13 1.37 -12.60 -2.71
N PHE A 14 0.75 -12.02 -3.74
CA PHE A 14 0.89 -10.61 -4.09
C PHE A 14 -0.45 -9.97 -4.45
N ILE A 15 -0.57 -8.66 -4.21
CA ILE A 15 -1.58 -7.80 -4.83
C ILE A 15 -0.84 -6.65 -5.50
N SER A 16 -1.01 -6.49 -6.81
CA SER A 16 -0.34 -5.45 -7.58
C SER A 16 -1.32 -4.65 -8.42
N ARG A 17 -1.05 -3.35 -8.61
CA ARG A 17 -1.81 -2.51 -9.53
C ARG A 17 -1.18 -2.59 -10.92
N LEU A 18 -1.97 -3.02 -11.89
CA LEU A 18 -1.53 -3.12 -13.27
C LEU A 18 -1.51 -1.74 -13.94
N LYS A 19 -0.51 -1.51 -14.81
CA LYS A 19 -0.51 -0.33 -15.67
C LYS A 19 -1.58 -0.50 -16.75
N LEU A 20 -2.28 0.58 -17.09
CA LEU A 20 -3.43 0.55 -18.00
C LEU A 20 -3.06 0.19 -19.46
N ASN A 21 -1.77 0.27 -19.81
CA ASN A 21 -1.24 -0.11 -21.11
C ASN A 21 -0.77 -1.58 -21.17
N THR A 22 -0.85 -2.33 -20.05
CA THR A 22 -0.45 -3.73 -20.04
C THR A 22 -1.52 -4.59 -20.68
N ASN A 23 -1.09 -5.50 -21.56
CA ASN A 23 -1.99 -6.44 -22.21
C ASN A 23 -2.42 -7.54 -21.24
N VAL A 24 -3.71 -7.89 -21.29
CA VAL A 24 -4.32 -8.92 -20.45
C VAL A 24 -5.13 -9.85 -21.34
N TYR A 25 -5.07 -11.14 -21.06
CA TYR A 25 -5.64 -12.19 -21.89
C TYR A 25 -6.42 -13.20 -21.05
N ILE A 26 -7.46 -13.78 -21.64
CA ILE A 26 -8.10 -15.01 -21.14
C ILE A 26 -7.78 -16.16 -22.10
N LYS A 27 -7.77 -17.39 -21.60
CA LYS A 27 -7.64 -18.57 -22.46
C LYS A 27 -8.87 -18.64 -23.36
N ASN A 28 -8.67 -18.83 -24.66
CA ASN A 28 -9.79 -18.97 -25.60
C ASN A 28 -10.47 -20.32 -25.38
N PRO A 29 -11.79 -20.37 -25.08
CA PRO A 29 -12.52 -21.63 -24.98
C PRO A 29 -12.60 -22.39 -26.32
N ASN A 30 -12.58 -21.67 -27.45
CA ASN A 30 -12.70 -22.23 -28.79
C ASN A 30 -11.52 -21.78 -29.68
N PRO A 31 -10.30 -22.32 -29.48
CA PRO A 31 -9.16 -22.00 -30.33
C PRO A 31 -9.33 -22.61 -31.72
N ALA A 32 -8.74 -21.96 -32.73
CA ALA A 32 -8.71 -22.51 -34.08
C ALA A 32 -7.56 -23.53 -34.20
N PHE A 33 -7.77 -24.57 -34.99
CA PHE A 33 -6.78 -25.63 -35.23
C PHE A 33 -6.27 -25.58 -36.68
N PHE A 34 -5.03 -25.99 -36.88
CA PHE A 34 -4.51 -26.32 -38.21
C PHE A 34 -5.08 -27.68 -38.66
N HIS A 35 -4.98 -27.98 -39.96
CA HIS A 35 -5.45 -29.25 -40.53
C HIS A 35 -4.82 -30.49 -39.88
N ASN A 36 -3.64 -30.34 -39.26
CA ASN A 36 -2.93 -31.39 -38.53
C ASN A 36 -3.35 -31.53 -37.05
N GLY A 37 -4.40 -30.82 -36.61
CA GLY A 37 -4.89 -30.87 -35.22
C GLY A 37 -4.10 -30.02 -34.21
N THR A 38 -3.03 -29.31 -34.62
CA THR A 38 -2.30 -28.40 -33.73
C THR A 38 -3.04 -27.07 -33.54
N ILE A 39 -3.00 -26.50 -32.34
CA ILE A 39 -3.63 -25.21 -32.05
C ILE A 39 -2.91 -24.07 -32.79
N LYS A 40 -3.67 -23.19 -33.44
CA LYS A 40 -3.16 -21.91 -33.94
C LYS A 40 -2.86 -21.02 -32.75
N LYS A 41 -1.58 -20.89 -32.36
CA LYS A 41 -1.11 -20.09 -31.20
C LYS A 41 -1.71 -18.68 -31.11
N GLN A 42 -1.97 -18.03 -32.25
CA GLN A 42 -2.60 -16.70 -32.31
C GLN A 42 -4.04 -16.67 -31.77
N THR A 43 -4.73 -17.82 -31.81
CA THR A 43 -6.12 -17.97 -31.36
C THR A 43 -6.23 -18.63 -29.99
N GLU A 44 -5.12 -18.98 -29.35
CA GLU A 44 -5.11 -19.63 -28.05
C GLU A 44 -5.58 -18.71 -26.92
N TYR A 45 -5.40 -17.40 -27.09
CA TYR A 45 -5.72 -16.38 -26.08
C TYR A 45 -6.52 -15.24 -26.66
N ILE A 46 -7.54 -14.79 -25.93
CA ILE A 46 -8.35 -13.62 -26.29
C ILE A 46 -7.89 -12.44 -25.45
N LYS A 47 -7.53 -11.34 -26.10
CA LYS A 47 -7.14 -10.10 -25.42
C LYS A 47 -8.37 -9.42 -24.82
N ILE A 48 -8.32 -9.09 -23.53
CA ILE A 48 -9.38 -8.38 -22.84
C ILE A 48 -9.39 -6.91 -23.25
N ASN A 49 -10.55 -6.40 -23.66
CA ASN A 49 -10.75 -4.98 -23.91
C ASN A 49 -11.21 -4.27 -22.63
N LEU A 50 -10.26 -3.71 -21.87
CA LEU A 50 -10.56 -2.96 -20.64
C LEU A 50 -11.48 -1.75 -20.85
N GLN A 51 -11.52 -1.18 -22.06
CA GLN A 51 -12.41 -0.06 -22.38
C GLN A 51 -13.88 -0.49 -22.41
N MET A 52 -14.18 -1.66 -22.98
CA MET A 52 -15.54 -2.20 -22.92
C MET A 52 -15.95 -2.57 -21.49
N MET A 53 -14.97 -2.98 -20.65
CA MET A 53 -15.25 -3.30 -19.26
C MET A 53 -15.61 -2.06 -18.44
N ILE A 54 -14.96 -0.92 -18.66
CA ILE A 54 -15.31 0.30 -17.90
C ILE A 54 -16.73 0.77 -18.18
N GLU A 55 -17.20 0.65 -19.43
CA GLU A 55 -18.55 1.05 -19.86
C GLU A 55 -19.65 0.23 -19.17
N ARG A 56 -19.36 -1.04 -18.87
CA ARG A 56 -20.30 -1.98 -18.22
C ARG A 56 -20.41 -1.82 -16.71
N LEU A 57 -19.43 -1.18 -16.06
CA LEU A 57 -19.37 -1.03 -14.60
C LEU A 57 -20.05 0.24 -14.14
N LEU A 58 -20.71 0.23 -12.99
CA LEU A 58 -21.20 1.45 -12.34
C LEU A 58 -20.05 2.19 -11.60
N PRO A 59 -20.09 3.53 -11.46
CA PRO A 59 -19.12 4.26 -10.66
C PRO A 59 -19.05 3.74 -9.22
N GLY A 60 -17.86 3.36 -8.75
CA GLY A 60 -17.64 2.75 -7.44
C GLY A 60 -17.80 1.22 -7.40
N GLU A 61 -18.21 0.60 -8.50
CA GLU A 61 -18.34 -0.86 -8.59
C GLU A 61 -16.97 -1.54 -8.67
N THR A 62 -16.88 -2.70 -8.01
CA THR A 62 -15.75 -3.62 -8.12
C THR A 62 -16.22 -4.89 -8.81
N TYR A 63 -15.48 -5.31 -9.83
CA TYR A 63 -15.78 -6.50 -10.60
C TYR A 63 -14.54 -7.35 -10.79
N GLU A 64 -14.70 -8.66 -10.63
CA GLU A 64 -13.65 -9.63 -10.85
C GLU A 64 -13.89 -10.36 -12.17
N VAL A 65 -12.89 -10.32 -13.05
CA VAL A 65 -12.96 -10.99 -14.36
C VAL A 65 -12.63 -12.48 -14.24
N GLY A 66 -11.93 -12.87 -13.16
CA GLY A 66 -11.41 -14.21 -12.94
C GLY A 66 -9.92 -14.30 -13.28
N ASN A 67 -9.45 -15.51 -13.54
CA ASN A 67 -8.05 -15.77 -13.84
C ASN A 67 -7.68 -15.34 -15.27
N VAL A 68 -6.59 -14.59 -15.38
CA VAL A 68 -6.09 -14.00 -16.62
C VAL A 68 -4.59 -14.22 -16.77
N TYR A 69 -4.12 -14.11 -18.00
CA TYR A 69 -2.71 -14.06 -18.34
C TYR A 69 -2.29 -12.62 -18.62
N VAL A 70 -1.19 -12.17 -18.03
CA VAL A 70 -0.76 -10.77 -18.07
C VAL A 70 0.59 -10.61 -18.75
N GLY A 71 0.71 -9.58 -19.58
CA GLY A 71 1.92 -9.26 -20.35
C GLY A 71 1.93 -9.92 -21.73
N ASP A 72 2.81 -9.42 -22.60
CA ASP A 72 2.86 -9.85 -24.02
C ASP A 72 3.20 -11.34 -24.16
N GLN A 73 4.16 -11.79 -23.33
CA GLN A 73 4.57 -13.17 -23.19
C GLN A 73 3.62 -14.02 -22.33
N LYS A 74 2.57 -13.41 -21.73
CA LYS A 74 1.54 -14.12 -20.95
C LYS A 74 2.10 -14.91 -19.75
N ILE A 75 3.21 -14.45 -19.20
CA ILE A 75 3.96 -15.16 -18.15
C ILE A 75 3.13 -15.26 -16.86
N LEU A 76 2.48 -14.17 -16.46
CA LEU A 76 1.81 -14.11 -15.17
C LEU A 76 0.36 -14.58 -15.28
N PHE A 77 0.02 -15.65 -14.56
CA PHE A 77 -1.36 -16.10 -14.36
C PHE A 77 -1.88 -15.62 -13.01
N ALA A 78 -2.95 -14.81 -13.00
CA ALA A 78 -3.46 -14.18 -11.78
C ALA A 78 -4.94 -13.81 -11.92
N ARG A 79 -5.62 -13.58 -10.79
CA ARG A 79 -6.96 -12.98 -10.77
C ARG A 79 -6.89 -11.52 -11.17
N LEU A 80 -7.82 -11.07 -12.01
CA LEU A 80 -7.98 -9.67 -12.40
C LEU A 80 -9.17 -9.03 -11.70
N VAL A 81 -8.91 -7.99 -10.92
CA VAL A 81 -9.95 -7.21 -10.22
C VAL A 81 -9.95 -5.78 -10.72
N LEU A 82 -11.12 -5.32 -11.14
CA LEU A 82 -11.38 -3.99 -11.68
C LEU A 82 -12.17 -3.17 -10.66
N TYR A 83 -11.78 -1.93 -10.46
CA TYR A 83 -12.54 -0.95 -9.68
C TYR A 83 -12.77 0.30 -10.51
N ARG A 84 -14.04 0.59 -10.82
CA ARG A 84 -14.42 1.85 -11.49
C ARG A 84 -14.44 2.97 -10.46
N LEU A 85 -13.69 4.03 -10.71
CA LEU A 85 -13.64 5.19 -9.82
C LEU A 85 -15.02 5.84 -9.69
N THR A 86 -15.29 6.42 -8.53
CA THR A 86 -16.43 7.31 -8.34
C THR A 86 -16.22 8.65 -9.06
N GLU A 87 -17.29 9.38 -9.34
CA GLU A 87 -17.21 10.70 -9.98
C GLU A 87 -16.36 11.71 -9.20
N LYS A 88 -16.36 11.62 -7.86
CA LYS A 88 -15.49 12.44 -7.00
C LYS A 88 -14.01 12.10 -7.22
N GLN A 89 -13.67 10.81 -7.18
CA GLN A 89 -12.30 10.33 -7.42
C GLN A 89 -11.81 10.62 -8.84
N LEU A 90 -12.69 10.48 -9.83
CA LEU A 90 -12.39 10.74 -11.23
C LEU A 90 -12.08 12.23 -11.46
N ARG A 91 -12.87 13.14 -10.88
CA ARG A 91 -12.60 14.59 -10.91
C ARG A 91 -11.24 14.95 -10.31
N GLU A 92 -10.93 14.42 -9.13
CA GLU A 92 -9.61 14.61 -8.49
C GLU A 92 -8.46 14.07 -9.37
N ARG A 93 -8.66 12.92 -10.01
CA ARG A 93 -7.66 12.32 -10.90
C ARG A 93 -7.46 13.15 -12.17
N ARG A 94 -8.53 13.64 -12.79
CA ARG A 94 -8.47 14.53 -13.96
C ARG A 94 -7.74 15.84 -13.64
N LYS A 95 -8.00 16.43 -12.47
CA LYS A 95 -7.28 17.64 -12.01
C LYS A 95 -5.77 17.38 -11.91
N LYS A 96 -5.36 16.29 -11.26
CA LYS A 96 -3.95 15.91 -11.15
C LYS A 96 -3.31 15.59 -12.50
N GLN A 97 -4.06 15.00 -13.43
CA GLN A 97 -3.58 14.75 -14.79
C GLN A 97 -3.33 16.05 -15.53
N ALA A 98 -4.28 17.00 -15.52
CA ALA A 98 -4.12 18.30 -16.16
C ALA A 98 -2.91 19.08 -15.59
N GLU A 99 -2.73 19.06 -14.27
CA GLU A 99 -1.54 19.63 -13.62
C GLU A 99 -0.23 18.96 -14.10
N SER A 100 -0.24 17.63 -14.28
CA SER A 100 0.92 16.90 -14.78
C SER A 100 1.17 17.14 -16.27
N GLU A 101 0.14 17.28 -17.10
CA GLU A 101 0.27 17.60 -18.53
C GLU A 101 0.89 18.98 -18.70
N LYS A 102 0.40 19.96 -17.93
CA LYS A 102 0.97 21.33 -17.90
C LYS A 102 2.43 21.32 -17.48
N LYS A 103 2.79 20.59 -16.43
CA LYS A 103 4.18 20.49 -15.94
C LYS A 103 5.13 19.80 -16.92
N LYS A 104 4.64 18.83 -17.70
CA LYS A 104 5.46 18.00 -18.60
C LYS A 104 5.39 18.42 -20.07
N GLY A 105 4.48 19.32 -20.44
CA GLY A 105 4.24 19.72 -21.82
C GLY A 105 3.74 18.59 -22.74
N LYS A 106 3.16 17.52 -22.18
CA LYS A 106 2.72 16.33 -22.93
C LYS A 106 1.30 15.94 -22.54
N SER A 107 0.43 15.78 -23.53
CA SER A 107 -0.98 15.37 -23.36
C SER A 107 -1.10 13.84 -23.31
N TYR A 108 -2.01 13.32 -22.48
CA TYR A 108 -2.39 11.91 -22.47
C TYR A 108 -3.32 11.60 -23.66
N SER A 109 -3.21 10.38 -24.20
CA SER A 109 -4.15 9.91 -25.22
C SER A 109 -5.57 9.76 -24.67
N GLU A 110 -6.57 9.91 -25.55
CA GLU A 110 -7.99 9.75 -25.17
C GLU A 110 -8.28 8.40 -24.51
N LYS A 111 -7.70 7.32 -25.05
CA LYS A 111 -7.76 5.99 -24.44
C LYS A 111 -7.22 5.97 -23.02
N SER A 112 -6.09 6.64 -22.76
CA SER A 112 -5.51 6.73 -21.42
C SER A 112 -6.38 7.57 -20.48
N LYS A 113 -7.06 8.61 -20.96
CA LYS A 113 -7.99 9.42 -20.17
C LYS A 113 -9.22 8.60 -19.77
N ILE A 114 -9.81 7.83 -20.69
CA ILE A 114 -10.94 6.93 -20.39
C ILE A 114 -10.53 5.89 -19.35
N LEU A 115 -9.45 5.16 -19.61
CA LEU A 115 -8.95 4.10 -18.72
C LEU A 115 -8.48 4.62 -17.36
N SER A 116 -8.18 5.93 -17.25
CA SER A 116 -7.84 6.54 -15.96
C SER A 116 -8.97 6.46 -14.93
N GLY A 117 -10.21 6.27 -15.39
CA GLY A 117 -11.37 5.98 -14.55
C GLY A 117 -11.36 4.58 -13.93
N LEU A 118 -10.37 3.75 -14.24
CA LEU A 118 -10.25 2.39 -13.74
C LEU A 118 -9.01 2.25 -12.84
N ASN A 119 -9.17 1.51 -11.75
CA ASN A 119 -8.05 0.85 -11.09
C ASN A 119 -8.09 -0.62 -11.46
N VAL A 120 -6.96 -1.14 -11.96
CA VAL A 120 -6.81 -2.53 -12.37
C VAL A 120 -5.83 -3.18 -11.41
N TYR A 121 -6.26 -4.27 -10.78
CA TYR A 121 -5.47 -5.03 -9.82
C TYR A 121 -5.29 -6.47 -10.32
N VAL A 122 -4.12 -7.02 -10.05
CA VAL A 122 -3.79 -8.43 -10.29
C VAL A 122 -3.32 -9.05 -8.99
N THR A 123 -3.78 -10.27 -8.72
CA THR A 123 -3.44 -11.00 -7.48
C THR A 123 -3.47 -12.50 -7.70
N ASN A 124 -2.55 -13.24 -7.09
CA ASN A 124 -2.60 -14.71 -7.00
C ASN A 124 -3.23 -15.20 -5.68
N THR A 125 -3.68 -14.29 -4.80
CA THR A 125 -4.40 -14.66 -3.58
C THR A 125 -5.68 -15.43 -3.92
N PRO A 126 -6.05 -16.51 -3.21
CA PRO A 126 -7.33 -17.17 -3.39
C PRO A 126 -8.53 -16.25 -3.09
N TRP A 127 -9.68 -16.50 -3.72
CA TRP A 127 -10.91 -15.72 -3.50
C TRP A 127 -11.40 -15.82 -2.06
N GLU A 128 -11.25 -17.02 -1.48
CA GLU A 128 -11.65 -17.39 -0.14
C GLU A 128 -10.95 -16.55 0.93
N TRP A 129 -9.69 -16.17 0.67
CA TRP A 129 -8.89 -15.37 1.60
C TRP A 129 -9.06 -13.88 1.35
N VAL A 130 -9.07 -13.48 0.07
CA VAL A 130 -9.21 -12.08 -0.33
C VAL A 130 -10.29 -11.94 -1.41
N PRO A 131 -11.53 -11.64 -0.99
CA PRO A 131 -12.61 -11.31 -1.90
C PRO A 131 -12.33 -10.01 -2.68
N MET A 132 -12.89 -9.86 -3.88
CA MET A 132 -12.64 -8.71 -4.76
C MET A 132 -12.82 -7.35 -4.09
N LYS A 133 -13.83 -7.22 -3.21
CA LYS A 133 -14.15 -5.97 -2.51
C LYS A 133 -13.04 -5.54 -1.54
N GLN A 134 -12.22 -6.46 -1.06
CA GLN A 134 -11.13 -6.20 -0.12
C GLN A 134 -9.79 -5.92 -0.83
N VAL A 135 -9.64 -6.31 -2.10
CA VAL A 135 -8.38 -6.16 -2.86
C VAL A 135 -7.92 -4.70 -2.90
N HIS A 136 -8.82 -3.76 -3.16
CA HIS A 136 -8.48 -2.34 -3.17
C HIS A 136 -8.01 -1.84 -1.79
N GLU A 137 -8.70 -2.26 -0.74
CA GLU A 137 -8.41 -1.84 0.63
C GLU A 137 -7.06 -2.38 1.10
N LEU A 138 -6.78 -3.66 0.86
CA LEU A 138 -5.48 -4.26 1.16
C LEU A 138 -4.36 -3.63 0.34
N TYR A 139 -4.57 -3.40 -0.97
CA TYR A 139 -3.58 -2.69 -1.79
C TYR A 139 -3.28 -1.29 -1.27
N SER A 140 -4.26 -0.62 -0.65
CA SER A 140 -4.06 0.71 -0.07
C SER A 140 -3.06 0.71 1.10
N LEU A 141 -2.90 -0.43 1.80
CA LEU A 141 -1.91 -0.60 2.87
C LEU A 141 -0.47 -0.49 2.38
N ARG A 142 -0.21 -0.68 1.07
CA ARG A 142 1.12 -0.46 0.48
C ARG A 142 1.66 0.93 0.81
N TRP A 143 0.81 1.95 0.98
CA TRP A 143 1.25 3.29 1.40
C TRP A 143 1.98 3.30 2.77
N GLN A 144 1.81 2.30 3.62
CA GLN A 144 2.54 2.22 4.88
C GLN A 144 4.06 2.19 4.68
N ILE A 145 4.55 1.49 3.64
CA ILE A 145 6.00 1.49 3.38
C ILE A 145 6.50 2.87 2.95
N GLU A 146 5.69 3.63 2.23
CA GLU A 146 6.02 5.02 1.88
C GLU A 146 6.05 5.91 3.13
N ILE A 147 5.16 5.68 4.10
CA ILE A 147 5.19 6.39 5.38
C ILE A 147 6.47 6.03 6.16
N VAL A 148 6.88 4.76 6.17
CA VAL A 148 8.14 4.32 6.80
C VAL A 148 9.33 5.05 6.17
N PHE A 149 9.49 4.98 4.84
CA PHE A 149 10.58 5.66 4.16
C PHE A 149 10.52 7.18 4.31
N LYS A 150 9.33 7.78 4.26
CA LYS A 150 9.16 9.21 4.52
C LYS A 150 9.62 9.56 5.93
N THR A 151 9.30 8.74 6.92
CA THR A 151 9.71 8.94 8.31
C THR A 151 11.24 8.91 8.41
N TRP A 152 11.88 7.92 7.80
CA TRP A 152 13.34 7.81 7.84
C TRP A 152 14.05 8.98 7.15
N LYS A 153 13.53 9.42 5.99
CA LYS A 153 14.08 10.58 5.28
C LYS A 153 13.85 11.88 6.04
N SER A 154 12.63 12.16 6.48
CA SER A 154 12.29 13.44 7.12
C SER A 154 12.79 13.60 8.54
N LEU A 155 13.01 12.50 9.28
CA LEU A 155 13.40 12.56 10.69
C LEU A 155 14.88 12.22 10.92
N PHE A 156 15.49 11.39 10.06
CA PHE A 156 16.89 10.96 10.22
C PHE A 156 17.78 11.37 9.05
N ASP A 157 17.23 12.08 8.05
CA ASP A 157 17.93 12.54 6.86
C ASP A 157 18.75 11.42 6.20
N ILE A 158 18.23 10.19 6.17
CA ILE A 158 18.99 9.01 5.73
C ILE A 158 19.42 9.10 4.25
N ASP A 159 18.68 9.86 3.45
CA ASP A 159 18.96 10.13 2.04
C ASP A 159 19.92 11.31 1.82
N HIS A 160 20.35 11.99 2.89
CA HIS A 160 21.32 13.07 2.82
C HIS A 160 22.70 12.58 3.28
N CYS A 161 23.62 12.47 2.33
CA CYS A 161 25.02 12.15 2.56
C CYS A 161 25.90 13.34 2.21
N ARG A 162 26.84 13.67 3.09
CA ARG A 162 27.90 14.64 2.78
C ARG A 162 28.99 13.96 1.96
N THR A 163 29.67 14.71 1.10
CA THR A 163 30.84 14.23 0.36
C THR A 163 32.01 14.06 1.33
N VAL A 164 32.20 12.84 1.83
CA VAL A 164 33.28 12.44 2.73
C VAL A 164 33.80 11.06 2.33
N LYS A 165 34.90 10.60 2.96
CA LYS A 165 35.42 9.25 2.73
C LYS A 165 34.36 8.17 3.00
N GLN A 166 34.43 7.06 2.27
CA GLN A 166 33.46 5.97 2.34
C GLN A 166 33.25 5.47 3.77
N GLU A 167 34.32 5.27 4.54
CA GLU A 167 34.27 4.73 5.90
C GLU A 167 33.47 5.67 6.83
N ARG A 168 33.56 6.98 6.58
CA ARG A 168 32.79 7.98 7.33
C ARG A 168 31.32 7.97 6.93
N ILE A 169 31.00 7.77 5.65
CA ILE A 169 29.61 7.60 5.19
C ILE A 169 29.01 6.36 5.84
N GLU A 170 29.71 5.24 5.80
CA GLU A 170 29.27 3.97 6.39
C GLU A 170 29.03 4.11 7.90
N CYS A 171 29.96 4.71 8.65
CA CYS A 171 29.79 4.97 10.07
C CYS A 171 28.54 5.83 10.37
N HIS A 172 28.33 6.92 9.62
CA HIS A 172 27.12 7.75 9.77
C HIS A 172 25.84 6.99 9.40
N LEU A 173 25.87 6.18 8.34
CA LEU A 173 24.74 5.37 7.92
C LEU A 173 24.37 4.34 8.99
N TYR A 174 25.35 3.60 9.53
CA TYR A 174 25.12 2.65 10.61
C TYR A 174 24.56 3.32 11.85
N GLY A 175 25.10 4.48 12.26
CA GLY A 175 24.57 5.26 13.38
C GLY A 175 23.09 5.64 13.18
N LYS A 176 22.74 6.11 11.98
CA LYS A 176 21.34 6.42 11.61
C LYS A 176 20.45 5.17 11.63
N LEU A 177 20.92 4.05 11.10
CA LEU A 177 20.17 2.79 11.08
C LEU A 177 19.93 2.25 12.50
N ILE A 178 20.91 2.35 13.41
CA ILE A 178 20.76 1.97 14.82
C ILE A 178 19.70 2.86 15.49
N ALA A 179 19.77 4.19 15.30
CA ALA A 179 18.77 5.10 15.86
C ALA A 179 17.36 4.82 15.33
N ILE A 180 17.22 4.58 14.02
CA ILE A 180 15.96 4.18 13.38
C ILE A 180 15.44 2.86 13.96
N PHE A 181 16.31 1.88 14.18
CA PHE A 181 15.95 0.58 14.75
C PHE A 181 15.43 0.73 16.19
N LEU A 182 16.12 1.50 17.04
CA LEU A 182 15.69 1.78 18.42
C LEU A 182 14.36 2.52 18.47
N CYS A 183 14.19 3.55 17.64
CA CYS A 183 12.92 4.27 17.53
C CYS A 183 11.79 3.37 17.02
N SER A 184 12.04 2.56 15.99
CA SER A 184 11.04 1.62 15.43
C SER A 184 10.57 0.63 16.50
N SER A 185 11.52 -0.01 17.17
CA SER A 185 11.24 -1.04 18.18
C SER A 185 10.42 -0.47 19.34
N THR A 186 10.82 0.71 19.82
CA THR A 186 10.07 1.44 20.86
C THR A 186 8.69 1.84 20.38
N MET A 187 8.55 2.36 19.15
CA MET A 187 7.28 2.77 18.57
C MET A 187 6.30 1.60 18.47
N PHE A 188 6.74 0.46 17.94
CA PHE A 188 5.90 -0.73 17.83
C PHE A 188 5.45 -1.23 19.21
N LYS A 189 6.34 -1.24 20.20
CA LYS A 189 5.98 -1.65 21.56
C LYS A 189 4.99 -0.67 22.21
N MET A 190 5.22 0.62 22.08
CA MET A 190 4.30 1.66 22.59
C MET A 190 2.94 1.59 21.91
N ARG A 191 2.89 1.36 20.59
CA ARG A 191 1.64 1.16 19.86
C ARG A 191 0.86 -0.05 20.38
N GLN A 192 1.53 -1.18 20.59
CA GLN A 192 0.91 -2.38 21.15
C GLN A 192 0.31 -2.09 22.54
N LEU A 193 1.08 -1.44 23.42
CA LEU A 193 0.64 -1.12 24.78
C LEU A 193 -0.53 -0.13 24.79
N LEU A 194 -0.51 0.89 23.93
CA LEU A 194 -1.60 1.87 23.80
C LEU A 194 -2.87 1.24 23.24
N LEU A 195 -2.75 0.32 22.28
CA LEU A 195 -3.89 -0.45 21.80
C LEU A 195 -4.49 -1.29 22.94
N GLN A 196 -3.67 -2.08 23.64
CA GLN A 196 -4.15 -2.97 24.70
C GLN A 196 -4.76 -2.21 25.89
N LYS A 197 -4.08 -1.17 26.39
CA LYS A 197 -4.48 -0.47 27.62
C LYS A 197 -5.48 0.66 27.40
N LYS A 198 -5.49 1.26 26.20
CA LYS A 198 -6.28 2.48 25.93
C LYS A 198 -7.14 2.38 24.68
N GLN A 199 -7.06 1.28 23.92
CA GLN A 199 -7.78 1.11 22.66
C GLN A 199 -7.49 2.26 21.68
N LYS A 200 -6.24 2.74 21.62
CA LYS A 200 -5.85 3.86 20.75
C LYS A 200 -4.91 3.45 19.64
N GLU A 201 -5.19 3.93 18.44
CA GLU A 201 -4.26 3.84 17.31
C GLU A 201 -3.21 4.95 17.40
N LEU A 202 -1.94 4.54 17.47
CA LEU A 202 -0.79 5.45 17.47
C LEU A 202 -0.37 5.78 16.02
N SER A 203 -0.09 7.06 15.76
CA SER A 203 0.47 7.54 14.51
C SER A 203 1.96 7.20 14.41
N GLU A 204 2.37 6.45 13.39
CA GLU A 204 3.76 6.05 13.17
C GLU A 204 4.68 7.28 13.12
N TYR A 205 4.38 8.24 12.26
CA TYR A 205 5.22 9.42 12.05
C TYR A 205 5.37 10.29 13.32
N LYS A 206 4.26 10.56 14.03
CA LYS A 206 4.31 11.38 15.26
C LYS A 206 5.06 10.66 16.37
N ALA A 207 4.76 9.38 16.56
CA ALA A 207 5.41 8.58 17.58
C ALA A 207 6.91 8.50 17.35
N PHE A 208 7.33 8.29 16.10
CA PHE A 208 8.74 8.24 15.74
C PHE A 208 9.49 9.52 16.12
N GLY A 209 8.95 10.70 15.77
CA GLY A 209 9.56 11.98 16.14
C GLY A 209 9.63 12.16 17.67
N MET A 210 8.53 11.88 18.37
CA MET A 210 8.50 11.99 19.83
C MET A 210 9.49 11.04 20.52
N ILE A 211 9.66 9.82 20.00
CA ILE A 211 10.63 8.85 20.54
C ILE A 211 12.06 9.29 20.21
N GLN A 212 12.30 9.82 19.01
CA GLN A 212 13.59 10.35 18.62
C GLN A 212 14.06 11.46 19.57
N ASP A 213 13.16 12.38 19.95
CA ASP A 213 13.45 13.45 20.92
C ASP A 213 13.86 12.88 22.30
N HIS A 214 13.45 11.65 22.63
CA HIS A 214 13.74 10.98 23.89
C HIS A 214 14.91 9.99 23.80
N LEU A 215 15.51 9.76 22.61
CA LEU A 215 16.60 8.78 22.45
C LEU A 215 17.78 9.08 23.37
N PHE A 216 18.14 10.36 23.51
CA PHE A 216 19.26 10.75 24.37
C PHE A 216 18.97 10.47 25.85
N LEU A 217 17.74 10.72 26.32
CA LEU A 217 17.33 10.41 27.69
C LEU A 217 17.30 8.89 27.94
N LEU A 218 16.86 8.11 26.95
CA LEU A 218 16.89 6.65 27.02
C LEU A 218 18.34 6.13 27.09
N TYR A 219 19.25 6.73 26.33
CA TYR A 219 20.67 6.39 26.37
C TYR A 219 21.30 6.72 27.73
N GLN A 220 21.05 7.92 28.28
CA GLN A 220 21.55 8.31 29.60
C GLN A 220 21.05 7.40 30.73
N ALA A 221 19.86 6.83 30.58
CA ALA A 221 19.24 5.98 31.59
C ALA A 221 19.54 4.48 31.42
N ILE A 222 20.33 4.09 30.41
CA ILE A 222 20.45 2.68 30.00
C ILE A 222 20.96 1.75 31.11
N ASP A 223 21.88 2.25 31.95
CA ASP A 223 22.49 1.47 33.03
C ASP A 223 21.65 1.45 34.31
N ASN A 224 20.56 2.22 34.37
CA ASN A 224 19.69 2.30 35.54
C ASN A 224 18.24 1.94 35.19
N THR A 225 17.83 0.75 35.59
CA THR A 225 16.50 0.21 35.32
C THR A 225 15.36 1.09 35.85
N GLN A 226 15.56 1.78 36.98
CA GLN A 226 14.53 2.66 37.53
C GLN A 226 14.38 3.94 36.69
N GLU A 227 15.49 4.54 36.28
CA GLU A 227 15.47 5.75 35.45
C GLU A 227 14.93 5.48 34.05
N ILE A 228 15.36 4.40 33.39
CA ILE A 228 14.83 4.06 32.06
C ILE A 228 13.33 3.80 32.12
N THR A 229 12.85 3.16 33.20
CA THR A 229 11.41 2.93 33.42
C THR A 229 10.66 4.25 33.55
N LYS A 230 11.18 5.23 34.32
CA LYS A 230 10.58 6.57 34.43
C LYS A 230 10.50 7.26 33.07
N VAL A 231 11.58 7.21 32.28
CA VAL A 231 11.61 7.81 30.92
C VAL A 231 10.57 7.15 30.02
N LEU A 232 10.48 5.81 30.03
CA LEU A 232 9.51 5.07 29.22
C LEU A 232 8.05 5.35 29.63
N ILE A 233 7.77 5.47 30.93
CA ILE A 233 6.42 5.84 31.43
C ILE A 233 6.05 7.26 31.00
N ARG A 234 7.00 8.21 31.10
CA ARG A 234 6.80 9.57 30.62
C ARG A 234 6.52 9.59 29.12
N LEU A 235 7.33 8.87 28.34
CA LEU A 235 7.18 8.72 26.90
C LEU A 235 5.81 8.11 26.53
N PHE A 236 5.39 7.04 27.22
CA PHE A 236 4.06 6.45 27.03
C PHE A 236 2.94 7.47 27.24
N THR A 237 3.02 8.27 28.32
CA THR A 237 2.03 9.29 28.65
C THR A 237 1.97 10.39 27.58
N LEU A 238 3.13 10.82 27.07
CA LEU A 238 3.23 11.78 25.99
C LEU A 238 2.62 11.24 24.69
N LEU A 239 2.98 10.00 24.31
CA LEU A 239 2.43 9.33 23.13
C LEU A 239 0.92 9.13 23.24
N GLN A 240 0.40 8.80 24.42
CA GLN A 240 -1.04 8.69 24.66
C GLN A 240 -1.78 10.01 24.39
N LYS A 241 -1.19 11.14 24.82
CA LYS A 241 -1.80 12.46 24.70
C LYS A 241 -1.71 13.02 23.28
N ASN A 242 -0.53 12.91 22.65
CA ASN A 242 -0.20 13.65 21.43
C ASN A 242 -0.03 12.76 20.19
N GLY A 243 0.22 11.47 20.38
CA GLY A 243 0.59 10.53 19.31
C GLY A 243 -0.59 9.93 18.54
N ARG A 244 -1.84 10.31 18.83
CA ARG A 244 -3.03 9.73 18.19
C ARG A 244 -2.99 9.84 16.66
N LYS A 245 -3.37 8.75 15.97
CA LYS A 245 -3.58 8.70 14.52
C LYS A 245 -4.70 9.65 14.11
N SER A 246 -4.44 10.48 13.10
CA SER A 246 -5.45 11.35 12.52
C SER A 246 -6.37 10.56 11.59
N HIS A 247 -7.68 10.66 11.80
CA HIS A 247 -8.69 10.12 10.89
C HIS A 247 -9.08 11.19 9.89
N ARG A 248 -8.96 10.86 8.60
CA ARG A 248 -9.45 11.71 7.52
C ARG A 248 -10.85 11.24 7.14
N TYR A 249 -11.76 12.18 6.88
CA TYR A 249 -13.12 11.88 6.45
C TYR A 249 -13.12 10.90 5.26
N GLU A 250 -14.00 9.88 5.30
CA GLU A 250 -14.12 8.80 4.31
C GLU A 250 -12.87 7.92 4.10
N LYS A 251 -11.81 8.03 4.92
CA LYS A 251 -10.58 7.23 4.78
C LYS A 251 -10.41 6.28 5.95
N LYS A 252 -10.33 4.99 5.63
CA LYS A 252 -9.94 3.92 6.54
C LYS A 252 -8.48 4.04 6.96
N THR A 253 -8.17 3.79 8.22
CA THR A 253 -6.80 3.60 8.72
C THR A 253 -6.33 2.16 8.52
N VAL A 254 -5.09 1.87 8.92
CA VAL A 254 -4.57 0.50 8.92
C VAL A 254 -5.42 -0.38 9.82
N PHE A 255 -5.78 0.11 11.00
CA PHE A 255 -6.60 -0.64 11.95
C PHE A 255 -8.00 -0.91 11.39
N ASP A 256 -8.60 0.05 10.69
CA ASP A 256 -9.91 -0.14 10.03
C ASP A 256 -9.85 -1.22 8.93
N ILE A 257 -8.78 -1.25 8.14
CA ILE A 257 -8.61 -2.25 7.06
C ILE A 257 -8.32 -3.64 7.64
N MET A 258 -7.49 -3.71 8.68
CA MET A 258 -7.10 -4.96 9.33
C MET A 258 -8.15 -5.48 10.33
N GLY A 259 -9.28 -4.78 10.51
CA GLY A 259 -10.35 -5.18 11.42
C GLY A 259 -9.98 -5.12 12.90
N VAL A 260 -8.98 -4.32 13.27
CA VAL A 260 -8.56 -4.15 14.66
C VAL A 260 -9.62 -3.33 15.41
N ILE A 261 -10.04 -3.80 16.58
CA ILE A 261 -10.97 -3.09 17.45
C ILE A 261 -10.21 -2.02 18.25
N TYR A 262 -10.70 -0.79 18.22
CA TYR A 262 -10.16 0.34 19.00
C TYR A 262 -11.26 1.41 19.24
N GLU A 263 -10.95 2.49 19.96
CA GLU A 263 -11.90 3.51 20.46
C GLU A 263 -12.83 4.07 19.37
N TYR A 264 -12.31 4.28 18.15
CA TYR A 264 -13.11 4.82 17.03
C TYR A 264 -14.05 3.76 16.41
N SER A 265 -13.69 2.48 16.47
CA SER A 265 -14.53 1.37 16.02
C SER A 265 -15.83 1.28 16.81
N GLY A 266 -15.81 1.62 18.11
CA GLY A 266 -17.00 1.62 18.97
C GLY A 266 -17.99 2.75 18.65
N CYS A 267 -17.47 3.94 18.32
CA CYS A 267 -18.31 5.12 18.04
C CYS A 267 -19.02 5.04 16.68
N SER A 268 -18.42 4.38 15.68
CA SER A 268 -19.09 4.15 14.38
C SER A 268 -20.22 3.11 14.44
N LYS A 269 -20.14 2.14 15.36
CA LYS A 269 -21.25 1.20 15.62
C LYS A 269 -22.45 1.89 16.27
N GLN A 270 -22.22 2.82 17.20
CA GLN A 270 -23.31 3.60 17.83
C GLN A 270 -24.03 4.52 16.84
N LYS A 271 -23.32 5.12 15.86
CA LYS A 271 -23.93 5.98 14.83
C LYS A 271 -24.71 5.25 13.74
N LYS A 272 -24.57 3.93 13.60
CA LYS A 272 -25.36 3.12 12.65
C LYS A 272 -26.61 2.51 13.27
N ALA A 273 -26.73 2.57 14.59
CA ALA A 273 -27.86 2.01 15.35
C ALA A 273 -28.83 3.09 15.85
N ALA A 274 -28.65 4.35 15.43
CA ALA A 274 -29.49 5.49 15.75
C ALA A 274 -30.02 6.12 14.46
#